data_AF-A0AAJ1QZW4-F1
#
_entry.id   AF-A0AAJ1QZW4-F1
#
_cell.length_a   1.000
_cell.length_b   1.000
_cell.length_c   1.000
_cell.angle_alpha   90.00
_cell.angle_beta   90.00
_cell.angle_gamma   90.00
#
_symmetry.space_group_name_H-M   'P 1'
#
loop_
_entity.id
_entity.type
_entity.pdbx_description
1 polymer ?
#
loop_
_entity_poly.entity_id
_entity_poly.type
_entity_poly.pdbx_seq_one_letter_code
_entity_poly.pdbx_strand_id
1 'polypeptide(L)'
;MKNRRIIEVLVIVIIFFSACADSKKFKIDGKEVEVEPYGWFDLESKNDSINYKVNVGNVVLDIIFCETIVVPIVLTGSQLYEPVSKK
;
A
#
# COMPACT_ATOMS: atom_id res chain seq x y z
N MET A 1 15.84 -30.28 -3.18
CA MET A 1 14.71 -29.86 -2.30
C MET A 1 15.04 -28.70 -1.37
N LYS A 2 16.23 -28.64 -0.74
CA LYS A 2 16.62 -27.53 0.18
C LYS A 2 16.56 -26.14 -0.46
N ASN A 3 17.06 -25.99 -1.69
CA ASN A 3 17.08 -24.70 -2.40
C ASN A 3 15.68 -24.19 -2.79
N ARG A 4 14.73 -25.10 -3.04
CA ARG A 4 13.35 -24.74 -3.40
C ARG A 4 12.60 -24.06 -2.24
N ARG A 5 12.74 -24.59 -1.01
CA ARG A 5 12.15 -23.97 0.19
C ARG A 5 12.77 -22.62 0.54
N ILE A 6 14.07 -22.45 0.26
CA ILE A 6 14.76 -21.17 0.45
C ILE A 6 14.19 -20.11 -0.50
N ILE A 7 13.93 -20.47 -1.76
CA ILE A 7 13.33 -19.56 -2.76
C ILE A 7 11.90 -19.17 -2.35
N GLU A 8 11.08 -20.13 -1.91
CA GLU A 8 9.71 -19.87 -1.43
C GLU A 8 9.69 -18.87 -0.26
N VAL A 9 10.58 -19.06 0.73
CA VAL A 9 10.73 -18.13 1.86
C VAL A 9 11.24 -16.76 1.41
N LEU A 10 12.21 -16.70 0.50
CA LEU A 10 12.72 -15.45 -0.06
C LEU A 10 11.63 -14.64 -0.76
N VAL A 11 10.77 -15.29 -1.53
CA VAL A 11 9.65 -14.63 -2.21
C VAL A 11 8.69 -14.03 -1.19
N ILE A 12 8.33 -14.77 -0.14
CA ILE A 12 7.45 -14.25 0.94
C ILE A 12 8.09 -13.03 1.62
N VAL A 13 9.38 -13.09 1.94
CA VAL A 13 10.10 -11.98 2.59
C VAL A 13 10.12 -10.73 1.70
N ILE A 14 10.36 -10.88 0.40
CA ILE A 14 10.35 -9.74 -0.55
C ILE A 14 8.96 -9.09 -0.62
N ILE A 15 7.90 -9.91 -0.63
CA ILE A 15 6.52 -9.40 -0.65
C ILE A 15 6.23 -8.59 0.63
N PHE A 16 6.67 -9.06 1.80
CA PHE A 16 6.55 -8.32 3.06
C PHE A 16 7.24 -6.95 3.04
N PHE A 17 8.38 -6.81 2.37
CA PHE A 17 9.05 -5.51 2.24
C PHE A 17 8.36 -4.55 1.25
N SER A 18 7.52 -5.07 0.35
CA SER A 18 6.71 -4.25 -0.57
C SER A 18 5.36 -3.81 -0.01
N ALA A 19 5.04 -4.22 1.23
CA ALA A 19 3.75 -4.03 1.91
C ALA A 19 3.49 -2.63 2.47
N CYS A 20 4.30 -1.63 2.10
CA CYS A 20 4.15 -0.28 2.62
C CYS A 20 3.64 0.61 1.48
N ALA A 21 2.48 1.24 1.70
CA ALA A 21 2.09 2.36 0.87
C ALA A 21 2.88 3.60 1.31
N ASP A 22 3.48 4.31 0.37
CA ASP A 22 4.34 5.45 0.67
C ASP A 22 3.58 6.77 0.62
N SER A 23 3.68 7.55 1.70
CA SER A 23 3.33 8.97 1.69
C SER A 23 4.30 9.74 0.81
N LYS A 24 3.79 10.75 0.08
CA LYS A 24 4.60 11.56 -0.84
C LYS A 24 4.29 13.03 -0.70
N LYS A 25 5.33 13.85 -0.88
CA LYS A 25 5.20 15.31 -0.89
C LYS A 25 4.93 15.79 -2.30
N PHE A 26 3.89 16.60 -2.45
CA PHE A 26 3.52 17.23 -3.73
C PHE A 26 3.43 18.74 -3.58
N LYS A 27 3.67 19.45 -4.68
CA LYS A 27 3.47 20.90 -4.75
C LYS A 27 2.04 21.21 -5.23
N ILE A 28 1.16 21.54 -4.30
CA ILE A 28 -0.26 21.88 -4.54
C ILE A 28 -0.42 23.38 -4.22
N ASP A 29 -0.93 24.15 -5.17
CA ASP A 29 -1.15 25.60 -5.03
C ASP A 29 0.06 26.38 -4.49
N GLY A 30 1.26 25.99 -4.94
CA GLY A 30 2.51 26.62 -4.55
C GLY A 30 3.08 26.17 -3.20
N LYS A 31 2.34 25.38 -2.42
CA LYS A 31 2.76 24.83 -1.13
C LYS A 31 3.17 23.36 -1.26
N GLU A 32 4.17 22.94 -0.49
CA GLU A 32 4.44 21.52 -0.30
C GLU A 32 3.42 20.93 0.68
N VAL A 33 2.73 19.90 0.24
CA VAL A 33 1.75 19.15 1.03
C VAL A 33 2.20 17.70 1.04
N GLU A 34 2.32 17.14 2.23
CA GLU A 34 2.50 15.71 2.41
C GLU A 34 1.14 15.03 2.26
N VAL A 35 1.08 14.06 1.37
CA VAL A 35 -0.15 13.35 1.03
C VAL A 35 0.05 11.90 1.39
N GLU A 36 -0.81 11.41 2.26
CA GLU A 36 -0.78 10.04 2.77
C GLU A 36 -1.52 9.09 1.83
N PRO A 37 -1.17 7.79 1.84
CA PRO A 37 -2.04 6.74 1.35
C PRO A 37 -3.40 6.76 2.06
N TYR A 38 -4.40 6.16 1.44
CA TYR A 38 -5.70 5.95 2.07
C TYR A 38 -6.31 4.62 1.65
N GLY A 39 -7.32 4.18 2.39
CA GLY A 39 -8.17 3.05 2.08
C GLY A 39 -9.64 3.37 2.35
N TRP A 40 -10.41 2.35 2.71
CA TRP A 40 -11.85 2.52 2.91
C TRP A 40 -12.22 2.97 4.34
N PHE A 41 -11.27 3.03 5.28
CA PHE A 41 -11.50 3.58 6.62
C PHE A 41 -11.30 5.09 6.71
N ASP A 42 -10.43 5.65 5.88
CA ASP A 42 -9.92 7.02 5.96
C ASP A 42 -10.08 7.75 4.61
N LEU A 43 -11.27 7.64 4.03
CA LEU A 43 -11.60 8.28 2.74
C LEU A 43 -11.40 9.80 2.79
N GLU A 44 -11.50 10.42 3.96
CA GLU A 44 -11.21 11.83 4.21
C GLU A 44 -9.73 12.21 4.01
N SER A 45 -8.80 11.25 4.09
CA SER A 45 -7.36 11.46 3.81
C SER A 45 -7.08 11.59 2.30
N LYS A 46 -8.04 11.23 1.45
CA LYS A 46 -7.91 11.35 0.00
C LYS A 46 -7.84 12.82 -0.42
N ASN A 47 -6.79 13.15 -1.15
CA ASN A 47 -6.60 14.48 -1.73
C ASN A 47 -7.08 14.55 -3.19
N ASP A 48 -8.08 15.38 -3.48
CA ASP A 48 -8.67 15.47 -4.84
C ASP A 48 -7.73 15.99 -5.93
N SER A 49 -6.66 16.70 -5.53
CA SER A 49 -5.64 17.24 -6.44
C SER A 49 -4.56 16.21 -6.82
N ILE A 50 -4.68 14.98 -6.32
CA ILE A 50 -3.69 13.91 -6.51
C ILE A 50 -4.33 12.72 -7.24
N ASN A 51 -3.54 12.12 -8.13
CA ASN A 51 -3.83 10.81 -8.70
C ASN A 51 -3.27 9.72 -7.78
N TYR A 52 -4.10 8.72 -7.50
CA TYR A 52 -3.75 7.58 -6.68
C TYR A 52 -3.76 6.29 -7.51
N LYS A 53 -2.99 5.30 -7.05
CA LYS A 53 -2.95 3.95 -7.63
C LYS A 53 -3.16 2.92 -6.53
N VAL A 54 -3.77 1.79 -6.87
CA VAL A 54 -3.85 0.64 -5.95
C VAL A 54 -2.45 0.16 -5.62
N ASN A 55 -2.14 0.00 -4.33
CA ASN A 55 -0.93 -0.66 -3.87
C ASN A 55 -1.08 -2.18 -4.10
N VAL A 56 -0.46 -2.67 -5.17
CA VAL A 56 -0.55 -4.09 -5.55
C VAL A 56 0.12 -5.00 -4.52
N GLY A 57 1.18 -4.54 -3.85
CA GLY A 57 1.84 -5.30 -2.78
C GLY A 57 0.88 -5.60 -1.64
N ASN A 58 0.12 -4.59 -1.21
CA ASN A 58 -0.89 -4.73 -0.17
C ASN A 58 -2.01 -5.68 -0.60
N VAL A 59 -2.53 -5.53 -1.82
CA VAL A 59 -3.56 -6.46 -2.35
C VAL A 59 -3.07 -7.91 -2.39
N VAL A 60 -1.82 -8.15 -2.81
CA VAL A 60 -1.25 -9.50 -2.83
C VAL A 60 -1.12 -10.07 -1.41
N LEU A 61 -0.70 -9.25 -0.45
CA LEU A 61 -0.62 -9.66 0.95
C LEU A 61 -1.98 -9.94 1.57
N ASP A 62 -3.00 -9.16 1.23
CA ASP A 62 -4.37 -9.40 1.69
C ASP A 62 -4.88 -10.77 1.25
N ILE A 63 -4.56 -11.17 0.02
CA ILE A 63 -4.94 -12.48 -0.51
C ILE A 63 -4.16 -13.59 0.21
N ILE A 64 -2.85 -13.42 0.42
CA ILE A 64 -2.02 -14.43 1.12
C ILE A 64 -2.47 -14.59 2.58
N PHE A 65 -2.82 -13.47 3.24
CA PHE A 65 -3.19 -13.43 4.65
C PHE A 65 -4.70 -13.39 4.89
N CYS A 66 -5.52 -13.76 3.90
CA CYS A 66 -6.98 -13.67 3.99
C CYS A 66 -7.55 -14.46 5.18
N GLU A 67 -6.90 -15.54 5.60
CA GLU A 67 -7.27 -16.33 6.78
C GLU A 67 -7.12 -15.57 8.10
N THR A 68 -6.24 -14.57 8.14
CA THR A 68 -5.94 -13.82 9.38
C THR A 68 -6.90 -12.66 9.63
N ILE A 69 -7.77 -12.31 8.67
CA ILE A 69 -8.79 -11.24 8.64
C ILE A 69 -8.27 -9.83 9.01
N VAL A 70 -7.60 -9.68 10.15
CA VAL A 70 -6.96 -8.48 10.68
C VAL A 70 -6.00 -7.87 9.66
N VAL A 71 -5.09 -8.66 9.07
CA VAL A 71 -4.12 -8.13 8.10
C VAL A 71 -4.82 -7.51 6.88
N PRO A 72 -5.75 -8.21 6.20
CA PRO A 72 -6.58 -7.62 5.15
C PRO A 72 -7.28 -6.32 5.55
N ILE A 73 -7.88 -6.28 6.73
CA ILE A 73 -8.61 -5.11 7.21
C ILE A 73 -7.67 -3.91 7.41
N VAL A 74 -6.48 -4.13 7.97
CA VAL A 74 -5.51 -3.05 8.19
C VAL A 74 -4.95 -2.53 6.87
N LEU A 75 -4.52 -3.42 5.98
CA LEU A 75 -3.88 -3.04 4.71
C LEU A 75 -4.87 -2.38 3.74
N THR A 76 -6.04 -2.99 3.51
CA THR A 76 -7.05 -2.36 2.65
C THR A 76 -7.71 -1.14 3.30
N GLY A 77 -7.75 -1.11 4.64
CA GLY A 77 -8.42 -0.09 5.42
C GLY A 77 -7.78 1.28 5.29
N SER A 78 -6.46 1.38 5.38
CA SER A 78 -5.73 2.67 5.33
C SER A 78 -4.62 2.73 4.27
N GLN A 79 -4.26 1.63 3.63
CA GLN A 79 -3.10 1.57 2.73
C GLN A 79 -3.41 1.01 1.33
N LEU A 80 -4.68 1.02 0.92
CA LEU A 80 -5.09 0.44 -0.35
C LEU A 80 -4.64 1.27 -1.57
N TYR A 81 -4.64 2.59 -1.43
CA TYR A 81 -4.33 3.53 -2.49
C TYR A 81 -3.14 4.41 -2.13
N GLU A 82 -2.08 4.35 -2.92
CA GLU A 82 -0.89 5.19 -2.78
C GLU A 82 -0.94 6.40 -3.71
N PRO A 83 -0.46 7.58 -3.29
CA PRO A 83 -0.37 8.74 -4.16
C PRO A 83 0.78 8.57 -5.18
N VAL A 84 0.52 8.86 -6.46
CA VAL A 84 1.50 8.63 -7.54
C VAL A 84 1.89 9.89 -8.30
N SER A 85 0.97 10.83 -8.49
CA SER A 85 1.24 12.07 -9.21
C SER A 85 0.22 13.14 -8.88
N LYS A 86 0.55 14.41 -9.17
CA LYS A 86 -0.44 15.49 -9.18
C LYS A 86 -1.40 15.29 -10.35
N LYS A 87 -2.68 15.66 -10.17
CA LYS A 87 -3.62 15.80 -11.28
C LYS A 87 -3.25 16.94 -12.21
#